data_AF-A0A1H4ZAZ5-F1
#
_entry.id   AF-A0A1H4ZAZ5-F1
#
_cell.length_a   1.000
_cell.length_b   1.000
_cell.length_c   1.000
_cell.angle_alpha   90.00
_cell.angle_beta   90.00
_cell.angle_gamma   90.00
#
_symmetry.space_group_name_H-M   'P 1'
#
loop_
_entity.id
_entity.type
_entity.pdbx_description
1 polymer ?
#
loop_
_entity_poly.entity_id
_entity_poly.type
_entity_poly.pdbx_seq_one_letter_code
_entity_poly.pdbx_strand_id
1 'polypeptide(L)'
;MNHSESGHGLRPHSSTSVSRPLLRLASMRRGDVLVLTAAGEIDLSTTPDLSESLAGAIAQRPPTLVVDLTPTTFLACAGLSVLLAAHQLTGDRTRFAVVAGSRASWRPIHLTGVDRLLTVHRRLDDAVADAAPMVVRTVVADATILVTATGGARAGAAEALTEKLRQASELCRGVVLVDVSACTLPAVDVVGSVRAAFTRDGRDRGGIRVLNADEDLRKALEAAGIACCVPAGRGR
;
A
#
# COMPACT_ATOMS: atom_id res chain seq x y z
N MET A 1 16.19 -74.95 -35.51
CA MET A 1 16.16 -73.53 -35.13
C MET A 1 14.83 -73.24 -34.46
N ASN A 2 14.79 -73.06 -33.14
CA ASN A 2 13.64 -72.48 -32.44
C ASN A 2 14.19 -71.52 -31.38
N HIS A 3 13.70 -70.30 -31.39
CA HIS A 3 14.25 -69.15 -30.67
C HIS A 3 13.91 -69.14 -29.19
N SER A 4 14.90 -68.68 -28.41
CA SER A 4 14.96 -68.57 -26.96
C SER A 4 13.93 -67.63 -26.34
N GLU A 5 13.43 -68.04 -25.17
CA GLU A 5 12.86 -67.19 -24.14
C GLU A 5 13.82 -66.08 -23.71
N SER A 6 13.30 -64.89 -23.46
CA SER A 6 13.91 -63.88 -22.58
C SER A 6 12.84 -62.95 -22.05
N GLY A 7 12.22 -63.38 -20.94
CA GLY A 7 11.52 -62.50 -20.03
C GLY A 7 12.52 -61.81 -19.12
N HIS A 8 12.62 -60.48 -19.20
CA HIS A 8 13.14 -59.66 -18.12
C HIS A 8 12.18 -58.53 -17.83
N GLY A 9 11.48 -58.70 -16.71
CA GLY A 9 10.45 -57.81 -16.24
C GLY A 9 10.97 -56.40 -15.99
N LEU A 10 10.11 -55.45 -16.34
CA LEU A 10 10.14 -54.09 -15.84
C LEU A 10 10.32 -54.11 -14.32
N ARG A 11 11.33 -53.41 -13.83
CA ARG A 11 11.29 -52.83 -12.49
C ARG A 11 10.75 -51.40 -12.63
N PRO A 12 9.49 -51.11 -12.26
CA PRO A 12 9.11 -49.72 -12.04
C PRO A 12 9.84 -49.22 -10.80
N HIS A 13 10.73 -48.24 -10.98
CA HIS A 13 11.25 -47.46 -9.87
C HIS A 13 10.12 -46.55 -9.40
N SER A 14 9.33 -47.01 -8.44
CA SER A 14 8.40 -46.16 -7.70
C SER A 14 9.19 -45.29 -6.72
N SER A 15 9.80 -44.23 -7.23
CA SER A 15 10.23 -43.11 -6.40
C SER A 15 9.02 -42.21 -6.20
N THR A 16 8.25 -42.46 -5.14
CA THR A 16 7.25 -41.51 -4.66
C THR A 16 7.98 -40.32 -4.04
N SER A 17 8.57 -39.49 -4.89
CA SER A 17 8.97 -38.14 -4.52
C SER A 17 7.68 -37.39 -4.22
N VAL A 18 7.44 -37.09 -2.94
CA VAL A 18 6.44 -36.09 -2.58
C VAL A 18 7.01 -34.77 -3.10
N SER A 19 6.69 -34.44 -4.35
CA SER A 19 7.07 -33.19 -4.99
C SER A 19 6.46 -32.06 -4.17
N ARG A 20 7.27 -31.43 -3.32
CA ARG A 20 6.82 -30.27 -2.55
C ARG A 20 6.44 -29.19 -3.56
N PRO A 21 5.25 -28.57 -3.45
CA PRO A 21 4.88 -27.51 -4.37
C PRO A 21 5.94 -26.39 -4.26
N LEU A 22 6.49 -26.01 -5.42
CA LEU A 22 7.52 -24.96 -5.55
C LEU A 22 7.00 -23.60 -5.06
N LEU A 23 5.69 -23.41 -5.13
CA LEU A 23 4.98 -22.24 -4.67
C LEU A 23 3.92 -22.63 -3.63
N ARG A 24 3.93 -21.97 -2.48
CA ARG A 24 2.85 -22.03 -1.48
C ARG A 24 2.14 -20.69 -1.43
N LEU A 25 0.83 -20.74 -1.51
CA LEU A 25 -0.05 -19.58 -1.45
C LEU A 25 -0.91 -19.68 -0.20
N ALA A 26 -0.98 -18.60 0.56
CA ALA A 26 -1.83 -18.49 1.73
C ALA A 26 -2.52 -17.13 1.70
N SER A 27 -3.80 -17.08 2.09
CA SER A 27 -4.52 -15.82 2.25
C SER A 27 -4.90 -15.60 3.71
N MET A 28 -4.78 -14.36 4.17
CA MET A 28 -5.13 -13.97 5.54
C MET A 28 -5.76 -12.58 5.51
N ARG A 29 -6.89 -12.43 6.20
CA ARG A 29 -7.56 -11.14 6.36
C ARG A 29 -7.06 -10.44 7.62
N ARG A 30 -6.66 -9.17 7.49
CA ARG A 30 -6.28 -8.25 8.57
C ARG A 30 -7.14 -7.00 8.47
N GLY A 31 -8.27 -6.97 9.18
CA GLY A 31 -9.26 -5.90 9.04
C GLY A 31 -9.78 -5.78 7.60
N ASP A 32 -9.64 -4.60 7.01
CA ASP A 32 -10.02 -4.30 5.61
C ASP A 32 -9.01 -4.82 4.56
N VAL A 33 -7.90 -5.43 5.00
CA VAL A 33 -6.81 -5.87 4.13
C VAL A 33 -6.89 -7.37 3.93
N LEU A 34 -6.97 -7.81 2.68
CA LEU A 34 -6.71 -9.21 2.32
C LEU A 34 -5.25 -9.34 1.91
N VAL A 35 -4.48 -10.16 2.64
CA VAL A 35 -3.07 -10.43 2.32
C VAL A 35 -2.99 -11.79 1.62
N LEU A 36 -2.42 -11.83 0.42
CA LEU A 36 -2.05 -13.06 -0.28
C LEU A 36 -0.53 -13.22 -0.20
N THR A 37 -0.06 -14.20 0.54
CA THR A 37 1.37 -14.48 0.72
C THR A 37 1.82 -15.58 -0.23
N ALA A 38 2.89 -15.31 -0.99
CA ALA A 38 3.51 -16.24 -1.92
C ALA A 38 4.91 -16.64 -1.44
N ALA A 39 5.08 -17.91 -1.06
CA ALA A 39 6.32 -18.45 -0.53
C ALA A 39 6.91 -19.49 -1.50
N GLY A 40 8.20 -19.37 -1.82
CA GLY A 40 8.89 -20.23 -2.77
C GLY A 40 9.14 -19.54 -4.12
N GLU A 41 9.01 -20.27 -5.22
CA GLU A 41 9.41 -19.81 -6.56
C GLU A 41 8.19 -19.39 -7.39
N ILE A 42 8.31 -18.26 -8.07
CA ILE A 42 7.32 -17.76 -9.04
C ILE A 42 7.97 -17.75 -10.42
N ASP A 43 7.56 -18.69 -11.25
CA ASP A 43 8.05 -18.94 -12.61
C ASP A 43 6.90 -19.35 -13.54
N LEU A 44 7.21 -19.74 -14.77
CA LEU A 44 6.21 -20.13 -15.77
C LEU A 44 5.32 -21.29 -15.31
N SER A 45 5.84 -22.21 -14.51
CA SER A 45 5.10 -23.39 -14.04
C SER A 45 4.14 -23.07 -12.90
N THR A 46 4.45 -22.05 -12.10
CA THR A 46 3.71 -21.66 -10.88
C THR A 46 2.85 -20.41 -11.07
N THR A 47 3.07 -19.62 -12.13
CA THR A 47 2.21 -18.47 -12.45
C THR A 47 0.72 -18.78 -12.64
N PRO A 48 0.29 -19.95 -13.19
CA PRO A 48 -1.12 -20.30 -13.24
C PRO A 48 -1.78 -20.33 -11.85
N ASP A 49 -1.14 -20.99 -10.88
CA ASP A 49 -1.64 -21.10 -9.49
C ASP A 49 -1.71 -19.73 -8.80
N LEU A 50 -0.70 -18.88 -9.03
CA LEU A 50 -0.69 -17.50 -8.54
C LEU A 50 -1.82 -16.68 -9.15
N SER A 51 -2.04 -16.80 -10.46
CA SER A 51 -3.10 -16.09 -11.18
C SER A 51 -4.48 -16.49 -10.67
N GLU A 52 -4.73 -17.79 -10.49
CA GLU A 52 -6.00 -18.30 -9.94
C GLU A 52 -6.24 -17.80 -8.52
N SER A 53 -5.22 -17.85 -7.66
CA SER A 53 -5.32 -17.36 -6.28
C SER A 53 -5.57 -15.85 -6.21
N LEU A 54 -4.93 -15.06 -7.08
CA LEU A 54 -5.18 -13.63 -7.20
C LEU A 54 -6.59 -13.34 -7.70
N ALA A 55 -7.07 -14.06 -8.71
CA ALA A 55 -8.44 -13.93 -9.20
C ALA A 55 -9.46 -14.24 -8.09
N GLY A 56 -9.24 -15.30 -7.32
CA GLY A 56 -10.06 -15.65 -6.16
C GLY A 56 -10.03 -14.58 -5.05
N ALA A 57 -8.87 -13.98 -4.78
CA ALA A 57 -8.74 -12.88 -3.83
C ALA A 57 -9.46 -11.61 -4.31
N ILE A 58 -9.35 -11.28 -5.60
CA ILE A 58 -10.02 -10.12 -6.23
C ILE A 58 -11.55 -10.32 -6.24
N ALA A 59 -12.02 -11.54 -6.50
CA ALA A 59 -13.45 -11.87 -6.51
C ALA A 59 -14.13 -11.63 -5.14
N GLN A 60 -13.38 -11.67 -4.04
CA GLN A 60 -13.87 -11.31 -2.71
C GLN A 60 -14.10 -9.80 -2.53
N ARG A 61 -13.68 -8.97 -3.50
CA ARG A 61 -13.78 -7.51 -3.50
C ARG A 61 -13.26 -6.87 -2.21
N PRO A 62 -12.04 -7.19 -1.75
CA PRO A 62 -11.50 -6.56 -0.56
C PRO A 62 -11.27 -5.06 -0.81
N PRO A 63 -11.41 -4.19 0.21
CA PRO A 63 -11.02 -2.78 0.09
C PRO A 63 -9.55 -2.61 -0.31
N THR A 64 -8.66 -3.44 0.25
CA THR A 64 -7.26 -3.53 -0.15
C THR A 64 -6.81 -4.99 -0.27
N LEU A 65 -6.13 -5.32 -1.38
CA LEU A 65 -5.41 -6.56 -1.61
C LEU A 65 -3.90 -6.30 -1.56
N VAL A 66 -3.20 -6.98 -0.66
CA VAL A 66 -1.74 -6.93 -0.55
C VAL A 66 -1.16 -8.27 -0.96
N VAL A 67 -0.21 -8.28 -1.90
CA VAL A 67 0.54 -9.47 -2.29
C VAL A 67 1.89 -9.47 -1.58
N ASP A 68 2.07 -10.38 -0.62
CA ASP A 68 3.32 -10.51 0.13
C ASP A 68 4.28 -11.49 -0.53
N LEU A 69 5.33 -10.94 -1.15
CA LEU A 69 6.42 -11.67 -1.81
C LEU A 69 7.69 -11.73 -0.94
N THR A 70 7.60 -11.37 0.34
CA THR A 70 8.73 -11.46 1.28
C THR A 70 9.29 -12.88 1.38
N PRO A 71 8.47 -13.95 1.46
CA PRO A 71 8.98 -15.32 1.52
C PRO A 71 9.25 -15.94 0.13
N THR A 72 9.18 -15.16 -0.94
CA THR A 72 9.52 -15.60 -2.29
C THR A 72 11.05 -15.71 -2.44
N THR A 73 11.52 -16.86 -2.93
CA THR A 73 12.93 -17.17 -3.17
C THR A 73 13.37 -16.90 -4.61
N PHE A 74 12.43 -16.86 -5.56
CA PHE A 74 12.67 -16.55 -6.96
C PHE A 74 11.44 -15.90 -7.61
N LEU A 75 11.65 -14.87 -8.44
CA LEU A 75 10.60 -14.18 -9.18
C LEU A 75 11.03 -13.97 -10.64
N ALA A 76 10.40 -14.72 -11.56
CA ALA A 76 10.58 -14.55 -13.00
C ALA A 76 9.72 -13.40 -13.55
N CYS A 77 10.05 -12.95 -14.77
CA CYS A 77 9.26 -11.93 -15.48
C CYS A 77 7.78 -12.33 -15.66
N ALA A 78 7.50 -13.62 -15.86
CA ALA A 78 6.12 -14.11 -15.94
C ALA A 78 5.30 -13.77 -14.69
N GLY A 79 5.92 -13.86 -13.50
CA GLY A 79 5.30 -13.46 -12.24
C GLY A 79 4.95 -11.97 -12.19
N LEU A 80 5.83 -11.11 -12.74
CA LEU A 80 5.56 -9.67 -12.84
C LEU A 80 4.35 -9.38 -13.73
N SER A 81 4.22 -10.08 -14.86
CA SER A 81 3.07 -9.95 -15.75
C SER A 81 1.77 -10.34 -15.06
N VAL A 82 1.78 -11.40 -14.23
CA VAL A 82 0.62 -11.81 -13.43
C VAL A 82 0.24 -10.74 -12.39
N LEU A 83 1.21 -10.14 -11.70
CA LEU A 83 0.95 -9.05 -10.75
C LEU A 83 0.34 -7.82 -11.42
N LEU A 84 0.86 -7.43 -12.59
CA LEU A 84 0.33 -6.31 -13.37
C LEU A 84 -1.09 -6.58 -13.88
N ALA A 85 -1.35 -7.79 -14.38
CA ALA A 85 -2.68 -8.19 -14.81
C ALA A 85 -3.68 -8.18 -13.64
N ALA A 86 -3.28 -8.70 -12.48
CA ALA A 86 -4.10 -8.67 -11.27
C ALA A 86 -4.42 -7.23 -10.82
N HIS A 87 -3.45 -6.32 -10.86
CA HIS A 87 -3.68 -4.90 -10.59
C HIS A 87 -4.70 -4.28 -11.56
N GLN A 88 -4.59 -4.57 -12.86
CA GLN A 88 -5.57 -4.08 -13.84
C GLN A 88 -6.99 -4.61 -13.56
N LEU A 89 -7.10 -5.87 -13.14
CA LEU A 89 -8.39 -6.48 -12.79
C LEU A 89 -9.03 -5.88 -11.53
N THR A 90 -8.22 -5.35 -10.59
CA THR A 90 -8.78 -4.67 -9.40
C THR A 90 -9.49 -3.36 -9.74
N GLY A 91 -9.02 -2.63 -10.76
CA GLY A 91 -9.50 -1.29 -11.10
C GLY A 91 -9.49 -0.34 -9.90
N ASP A 92 -10.41 0.63 -9.89
CA ASP A 92 -10.47 1.64 -8.80
C ASP A 92 -11.19 1.14 -7.53
N ARG A 93 -11.73 -0.09 -7.57
CA ARG A 93 -12.57 -0.63 -6.48
C ARG A 93 -11.77 -1.27 -5.36
N THR A 94 -10.58 -1.76 -5.65
CA THR A 94 -9.70 -2.45 -4.71
C THR A 94 -8.31 -1.87 -4.85
N ARG A 95 -7.74 -1.37 -3.74
CA ARG A 95 -6.33 -0.99 -3.75
C ARG A 95 -5.46 -2.23 -3.86
N PHE A 96 -4.44 -2.17 -4.69
CA PHE A 96 -3.51 -3.27 -4.92
C PHE A 96 -2.09 -2.82 -4.56
N ALA A 97 -1.46 -3.54 -3.63
CA ALA A 97 -0.09 -3.28 -3.23
C ALA A 97 0.72 -4.58 -3.18
N VAL A 98 2.04 -4.46 -3.40
CA VAL A 98 2.98 -5.59 -3.36
C VAL A 98 4.01 -5.35 -2.28
N VAL A 99 4.33 -6.37 -1.50
CA VAL A 99 5.44 -6.33 -0.53
C VAL A 99 6.62 -7.08 -1.12
N ALA A 100 7.72 -6.37 -1.34
CA ALA A 100 8.96 -6.90 -1.90
C ALA A 100 10.13 -6.65 -0.93
N GLY A 101 10.13 -7.41 0.15
CA GLY A 101 11.16 -7.33 1.20
C GLY A 101 12.46 -8.08 0.87
N SER A 102 12.41 -9.11 0.01
CA SER A 102 13.58 -9.92 -0.34
C SER A 102 14.29 -9.37 -1.59
N ARG A 103 15.59 -9.67 -1.74
CA ARG A 103 16.32 -9.34 -2.97
C ARG A 103 15.74 -10.06 -4.19
N ALA A 104 15.22 -11.27 -4.00
CA ALA A 104 14.65 -12.10 -5.05
C ALA A 104 13.37 -11.50 -5.65
N SER A 105 12.54 -10.83 -4.85
CA SER A 105 11.35 -10.14 -5.34
C SER A 105 11.62 -8.68 -5.71
N TRP A 106 12.44 -7.95 -4.95
CA TRP A 106 12.73 -6.54 -5.22
C TRP A 106 13.48 -6.31 -6.53
N ARG A 107 14.54 -7.08 -6.80
CA ARG A 107 15.43 -6.80 -7.94
C ARG A 107 14.71 -6.90 -9.29
N PRO A 108 13.90 -7.94 -9.57
CA PRO A 108 13.12 -8.00 -10.79
C PRO A 108 12.13 -6.84 -10.94
N ILE A 109 11.41 -6.47 -9.86
CA ILE A 109 10.45 -5.36 -9.85
C ILE A 109 11.15 -4.04 -10.21
N HIS A 110 12.27 -3.74 -9.55
CA HIS A 110 12.97 -2.48 -9.73
C HIS A 110 13.67 -2.37 -11.09
N LEU A 111 14.31 -3.44 -11.55
CA LEU A 111 15.00 -3.43 -12.85
C LEU A 111 14.04 -3.32 -14.04
N THR A 112 12.80 -3.78 -13.87
CA THR A 112 11.76 -3.69 -14.92
C THR A 112 10.91 -2.43 -14.80
N GLY A 113 11.11 -1.61 -13.76
CA GLY A 113 10.34 -0.38 -13.53
C GLY A 113 8.89 -0.62 -13.10
N VAL A 114 8.55 -1.84 -12.67
CA VAL A 114 7.19 -2.21 -12.21
C VAL A 114 6.80 -1.43 -10.94
N ASP A 115 7.79 -1.02 -10.14
CA ASP A 115 7.62 -0.12 -8.98
C ASP A 115 7.09 1.28 -9.34
N ARG A 116 7.08 1.66 -10.62
CA ARG A 116 6.42 2.89 -11.10
C ARG A 116 4.96 2.71 -11.46
N LEU A 117 4.51 1.46 -11.58
CA LEU A 117 3.14 1.09 -11.97
C LEU A 117 2.35 0.54 -10.79
N LEU A 118 3.02 -0.15 -9.86
CA LEU A 118 2.42 -0.74 -8.67
C LEU A 118 2.87 0.00 -7.42
N THR A 119 2.00 0.06 -6.42
CA THR A 119 2.42 0.45 -5.07
C THR A 119 3.23 -0.69 -4.46
N VAL A 120 4.51 -0.44 -4.17
CA VAL A 120 5.44 -1.46 -3.65
C VAL A 120 6.01 -1.04 -2.30
N HIS A 121 5.81 -1.87 -1.29
CA HIS A 121 6.38 -1.68 0.05
C HIS A 121 7.52 -2.67 0.31
N ARG A 122 8.42 -2.32 1.24
CA ARG A 122 9.49 -3.22 1.69
C ARG A 122 9.05 -4.17 2.80
N ARG A 123 8.03 -3.79 3.58
CA ARG A 123 7.52 -4.58 4.70
C ARG A 123 5.99 -4.69 4.62
N LEU A 124 5.46 -5.79 5.14
CA LEU A 124 4.02 -6.03 5.19
C LEU A 124 3.32 -5.02 6.09
N ASP A 125 3.93 -4.65 7.22
CA ASP A 125 3.32 -3.71 8.16
C ASP A 125 3.13 -2.32 7.53
N ASP A 126 4.07 -1.88 6.68
CA ASP A 126 3.94 -0.62 5.94
C ASP A 126 2.75 -0.67 4.96
N ALA A 127 2.59 -1.79 4.24
CA ALA A 127 1.48 -1.99 3.30
C ALA A 127 0.12 -2.07 4.03
N VAL A 128 0.08 -2.71 5.20
CA VAL A 128 -1.15 -2.80 6.01
C VAL A 128 -1.48 -1.45 6.64
N ALA A 129 -0.49 -0.68 7.08
CA ALA A 129 -0.68 0.67 7.59
C ALA A 129 -1.23 1.62 6.51
N ASP A 130 -0.69 1.56 5.29
CA ASP A 130 -1.20 2.30 4.13
C ASP A 130 -2.61 1.84 3.71
N ALA A 131 -2.97 0.60 4.02
CA ALA A 131 -4.31 0.09 3.74
C ALA A 131 -5.37 0.51 4.77
N ALA A 132 -4.98 1.00 5.95
CA ALA A 132 -5.90 1.46 6.98
C ALA A 132 -6.82 2.56 6.43
N PRO A 133 -8.10 2.63 6.85
CA PRO A 133 -8.95 3.76 6.50
C PRO A 133 -8.30 5.06 6.97
N MET A 134 -8.33 6.10 6.14
CA MET A 134 -7.91 7.41 6.61
C MET A 134 -8.87 7.88 7.69
N VAL A 135 -8.37 7.99 8.92
CA VAL A 135 -9.09 8.53 10.06
C VAL A 135 -8.60 9.95 10.32
N VAL A 136 -9.52 10.90 10.22
CA VAL A 136 -9.28 12.30 10.60
C VAL A 136 -9.88 12.53 11.97
N ARG A 137 -9.04 12.77 12.98
CA ARG A 137 -9.44 13.07 14.35
C ARG A 137 -9.27 14.55 14.61
N THR A 138 -10.16 15.10 15.43
CA THR A 138 -10.12 16.49 15.86
C THR A 138 -10.10 16.53 17.38
N VAL A 139 -9.10 17.19 17.95
CA VAL A 139 -8.97 17.43 19.38
C VAL A 139 -9.00 18.93 19.62
N VAL A 140 -9.85 19.37 20.54
CA VAL A 140 -9.97 20.79 20.92
C VAL A 140 -9.34 20.97 22.29
N ALA A 141 -8.41 21.90 22.42
CA ALA A 141 -7.77 22.26 23.68
C ALA A 141 -7.63 23.79 23.77
N ASP A 142 -8.24 24.39 24.79
CA ASP A 142 -8.36 25.84 24.97
C ASP A 142 -8.88 26.56 23.70
N ALA A 143 -8.01 27.33 23.03
CA ALA A 143 -8.27 28.05 21.79
C ALA A 143 -7.52 27.44 20.59
N THR A 144 -7.12 26.17 20.68
CA THR A 144 -6.40 25.44 19.63
C THR A 144 -7.17 24.19 19.22
N ILE A 145 -7.24 23.93 17.92
CA ILE A 145 -7.79 22.68 17.40
C ILE A 145 -6.69 21.91 16.69
N LEU A 146 -6.39 20.70 17.15
CA LEU A 146 -5.51 19.77 16.46
C LEU A 146 -6.34 18.85 15.57
N VAL A 147 -6.07 18.86 14.27
CA VAL A 147 -6.60 17.91 13.30
C VAL A 147 -5.48 16.93 12.94
N THR A 148 -5.68 15.66 13.23
CA THR A 148 -4.73 14.59 12.89
C THR A 148 -5.34 13.71 11.81
N ALA A 149 -4.65 13.57 10.68
CA ALA A 149 -5.03 12.62 9.63
C ALA A 149 -4.05 11.43 9.65
N THR A 150 -4.60 10.23 9.81
CA THR A 150 -3.81 8.99 9.87
C THR A 150 -4.38 7.96 8.92
N GLY A 151 -3.52 7.18 8.26
CA GLY A 151 -3.93 6.08 7.40
C GLY A 151 -3.92 6.40 5.90
N GLY A 152 -4.49 5.45 5.16
CA GLY A 152 -4.40 5.31 3.72
C GLY A 152 -5.26 6.24 2.89
N ALA A 153 -4.68 6.92 1.91
CA ALA A 153 -5.40 7.65 0.88
C ALA A 153 -6.43 6.75 0.14
N ARG A 154 -7.72 7.00 0.38
CA ARG A 154 -8.84 6.42 -0.40
C ARG A 154 -9.46 7.52 -1.26
N ALA A 155 -10.23 7.14 -2.28
CA ALA A 155 -11.08 8.09 -3.00
C ALA A 155 -11.94 8.87 -1.98
N GLY A 156 -11.93 10.21 -2.07
CA GLY A 156 -12.62 11.11 -1.13
C GLY A 156 -11.90 11.37 0.20
N ALA A 157 -10.72 10.79 0.45
CA ALA A 157 -9.94 11.06 1.66
C ALA A 157 -9.53 12.55 1.75
N ALA A 158 -9.05 13.13 0.65
CA ALA A 158 -8.75 14.56 0.58
C ALA A 158 -9.98 15.42 0.91
N GLU A 159 -11.16 15.07 0.39
CA GLU A 159 -12.42 15.78 0.68
C GLU A 159 -12.79 15.68 2.17
N ALA A 160 -12.66 14.50 2.77
CA ALA A 160 -12.93 14.29 4.18
C ALA A 160 -11.98 15.12 5.08
N LEU A 161 -10.71 15.22 4.70
CA LEU A 161 -9.74 16.10 5.37
C LEU A 161 -10.13 17.57 5.21
N THR A 162 -10.46 18.01 3.99
CA THR A 162 -10.91 19.38 3.70
C THR A 162 -12.12 19.75 4.56
N GLU A 163 -13.12 18.87 4.63
CA GLU A 163 -14.35 19.12 5.39
C GLU A 163 -14.07 19.20 6.90
N LYS A 164 -13.18 18.33 7.43
CA LYS A 164 -12.78 18.39 8.85
C LYS A 164 -11.99 19.65 9.18
N LEU A 165 -11.08 20.06 8.30
CA LEU A 165 -10.33 21.31 8.45
C LEU A 165 -11.26 22.52 8.38
N ARG A 166 -12.26 22.51 7.49
CA ARG A 166 -13.29 23.55 7.40
C ARG A 166 -14.12 23.63 8.67
N GLN A 167 -14.59 22.50 9.20
CA GLN A 167 -15.33 22.45 10.47
C GLN A 167 -14.47 22.98 11.64
N ALA A 168 -13.19 22.59 11.71
CA ALA A 168 -12.28 23.09 12.73
C ALA A 168 -12.05 24.60 12.63
N SER A 169 -11.86 25.13 11.41
CA SER A 169 -11.63 26.57 11.21
C SER A 169 -12.88 27.41 11.47
N GLU A 170 -14.08 26.83 11.41
CA GLU A 170 -15.34 27.49 11.79
C GLU A 170 -15.54 27.56 13.31
N LEU A 171 -15.08 26.54 14.04
CA LEU A 171 -15.25 26.45 15.49
C LEU A 171 -14.19 27.21 16.28
N CYS A 172 -13.03 27.50 15.67
CA CYS A 172 -11.90 28.13 16.35
C CYS A 172 -11.77 29.62 16.01
N ARG A 173 -11.65 30.48 17.04
CA ARG A 173 -11.16 31.87 16.89
C ARG A 173 -9.63 31.97 17.03
N GLY A 174 -8.95 30.88 17.38
CA GLY A 174 -7.50 30.78 17.55
C GLY A 174 -6.81 30.02 16.43
N VAL A 175 -5.88 29.13 16.76
CA VAL A 175 -5.01 28.43 15.81
C VAL A 175 -5.51 27.00 15.55
N VAL A 176 -5.50 26.55 14.29
CA VAL A 176 -5.75 25.15 13.93
C VAL A 176 -4.43 24.50 13.56
N LEU A 177 -4.05 23.46 14.28
CA LEU A 177 -2.86 22.68 14.03
C LEU A 177 -3.22 21.45 13.20
N VAL A 178 -2.43 21.12 12.19
CA VAL A 178 -2.65 19.95 11.34
C VAL A 178 -1.45 19.00 11.43
N ASP A 179 -1.69 17.75 11.79
CA ASP A 179 -0.69 16.68 11.79
C ASP A 179 -1.07 15.62 10.73
N VAL A 180 -0.20 15.49 9.73
CA VAL A 180 -0.33 14.55 8.60
C VAL A 180 0.86 13.59 8.54
N SER A 181 1.64 13.46 9.61
CA SER A 181 2.87 12.66 9.64
C SER A 181 2.66 11.16 9.41
N ALA A 182 1.45 10.66 9.69
CA ALA A 182 1.06 9.28 9.43
C ALA A 182 -0.01 9.18 8.33
N CYS A 183 -0.06 10.17 7.43
CA CYS A 183 -0.97 10.21 6.30
C CYS A 183 -0.24 9.81 5.03
N THR A 184 -0.86 8.97 4.20
CA THR A 184 -0.28 8.57 2.90
C THR A 184 -0.90 9.31 1.72
N LEU A 185 -1.69 10.36 1.99
CA LEU A 185 -2.19 11.25 0.94
C LEU A 185 -1.03 11.89 0.16
N PRO A 186 -1.15 12.00 -1.18
CA PRO A 186 -0.22 12.77 -1.98
C PRO A 186 -0.08 14.20 -1.47
N ALA A 187 1.14 14.73 -1.52
CA ALA A 187 1.41 16.09 -1.03
C ALA A 187 0.53 17.16 -1.69
N VAL A 188 0.23 16.99 -3.00
CA VAL A 188 -0.67 17.88 -3.75
C VAL A 188 -2.08 17.94 -3.16
N ASP A 189 -2.61 16.80 -2.70
CA ASP A 189 -3.96 16.71 -2.15
C ASP A 189 -4.00 17.32 -0.75
N VAL A 190 -2.98 17.07 0.08
CA VAL A 190 -2.87 17.68 1.41
C VAL A 190 -2.79 19.21 1.30
N VAL A 191 -1.93 19.73 0.42
CA VAL A 191 -1.80 21.17 0.17
C VAL A 191 -3.13 21.74 -0.33
N GLY A 192 -3.80 21.04 -1.25
CA GLY A 192 -5.12 21.41 -1.76
C GLY A 192 -6.18 21.48 -0.66
N SER A 193 -6.28 20.46 0.18
CA SER A 193 -7.22 20.40 1.30
C SER A 193 -6.99 21.51 2.31
N VAL A 194 -5.73 21.75 2.69
CA VAL A 194 -5.38 22.82 3.63
C VAL A 194 -5.73 24.18 3.03
N ARG A 195 -5.30 24.45 1.78
CA ARG A 195 -5.58 25.71 1.09
C ARG A 195 -7.08 25.97 0.94
N ALA A 196 -7.86 24.97 0.56
CA ALA A 196 -9.31 25.08 0.46
C ALA A 196 -9.96 25.43 1.80
N ALA A 197 -9.44 24.92 2.92
CA ALA A 197 -9.91 25.27 4.26
C ALA A 197 -9.49 26.68 4.72
N PHE A 198 -8.37 27.22 4.20
CA PHE A 198 -7.91 28.59 4.45
C PHE A 198 -8.73 29.64 3.70
N THR A 199 -9.07 29.39 2.42
CA THR A 199 -9.74 30.37 1.57
C THR A 199 -11.26 30.27 1.69
N ARG A 200 -11.86 31.13 2.53
CA ARG A 200 -13.32 31.38 2.51
C ARG A 200 -13.59 32.82 2.08
N ASP A 201 -14.46 33.01 1.09
CA ASP A 201 -14.93 34.32 0.62
C ASP A 201 -13.80 35.35 0.35
N GLY A 202 -12.60 34.87 -0.02
CA GLY A 202 -11.44 35.71 -0.33
C GLY A 202 -10.73 36.36 0.87
N ARG A 203 -11.00 35.95 2.12
CA ARG A 203 -10.29 36.46 3.32
C ARG A 203 -9.41 35.41 3.97
N ASP A 204 -8.16 35.79 4.26
CA ASP A 204 -7.16 34.95 4.91
C ASP A 204 -7.44 34.83 6.41
N ARG A 205 -7.58 33.58 6.91
CA ARG A 205 -7.66 33.26 8.33
C ARG A 205 -6.29 32.77 8.77
N GLY A 206 -5.39 33.67 9.14
CA GLY A 206 -4.00 33.39 9.52
C GLY A 206 -3.77 32.50 10.76
N GLY A 207 -4.73 31.64 11.11
CA GLY A 207 -4.69 30.74 12.26
C GLY A 207 -4.38 29.27 11.93
N ILE A 208 -4.42 28.80 10.69
CA ILE A 208 -4.10 27.37 10.42
C ILE A 208 -2.57 27.21 10.30
N ARG A 209 -2.00 26.18 10.94
CA ARG A 209 -0.56 25.85 10.88
C ARG A 209 -0.38 24.34 10.77
N VAL A 210 0.55 23.89 9.93
CA VAL A 210 0.87 22.45 9.80
C VAL A 210 2.04 22.12 10.71
N LEU A 211 1.90 21.12 11.59
CA LEU A 211 2.88 20.77 12.63
C LEU A 211 3.93 19.77 12.16
N ASN A 212 3.55 18.80 11.35
CA ASN A 212 4.43 17.68 11.02
C ASN A 212 4.19 17.23 9.57
N ALA A 213 5.19 17.48 8.74
CA ALA A 213 5.21 17.19 7.32
C ALA A 213 6.64 16.77 6.94
N ASP A 214 6.77 15.74 6.11
CA ASP A 214 8.06 15.38 5.52
C ASP A 214 8.63 16.56 4.70
N GLU A 215 9.95 16.56 4.47
CA GLU A 215 10.69 17.65 3.81
C GLU A 215 10.05 18.13 2.50
N ASP A 216 9.59 17.20 1.66
CA ASP A 216 8.96 17.49 0.38
C ASP A 216 7.59 18.15 0.53
N LEU A 217 6.79 17.68 1.49
CA LEU A 217 5.48 18.25 1.79
C LEU A 217 5.63 19.65 2.42
N ARG A 218 6.64 19.85 3.28
CA ARG A 218 6.96 21.16 3.86
C ARG A 218 7.26 22.20 2.78
N LYS A 219 8.12 21.86 1.81
CA LYS A 219 8.43 22.74 0.67
C LYS A 219 7.18 23.07 -0.15
N ALA A 220 6.31 22.09 -0.40
CA ALA A 220 5.07 22.29 -1.14
C ALA A 220 4.09 23.22 -0.41
N LEU A 221 3.97 23.09 0.92
CA LEU A 221 3.14 23.95 1.76
C LEU A 221 3.69 25.39 1.82
N GLU A 222 5.00 25.56 1.97
CA GLU A 222 5.65 26.87 1.97
C GLU A 222 5.47 27.59 0.62
N ALA A 223 5.63 26.89 -0.50
CA ALA A 223 5.38 27.43 -1.83
C ALA A 223 3.90 27.86 -2.04
N ALA A 224 2.97 27.24 -1.29
CA ALA A 224 1.56 27.60 -1.27
C ALA A 224 1.21 28.71 -0.27
N GLY A 225 2.20 29.27 0.43
CA GLY A 225 2.01 30.34 1.43
C GLY A 225 1.46 29.85 2.78
N ILE A 226 1.50 28.55 3.05
CA ILE A 226 0.98 27.95 4.28
C ILE A 226 2.10 27.89 5.32
N ALA A 227 1.89 28.52 6.48
CA ALA A 227 2.86 28.53 7.56
C ALA A 227 2.99 27.13 8.21
N CYS A 228 4.17 26.52 8.08
CA CYS A 228 4.53 25.31 8.79
C CYS A 228 5.17 25.67 10.15
N CYS A 229 4.71 25.05 11.24
CA CYS A 229 5.40 25.12 12.51
C CYS A 229 6.49 24.07 12.52
N VAL A 230 7.74 24.49 12.74
CA VAL A 230 8.80 23.54 13.09
C VAL A 230 8.54 23.12 14.54
N PRO A 231 8.37 21.82 14.85
CA PRO A 231 8.44 21.41 16.24
C PRO A 231 9.83 21.78 16.72
N ALA A 232 9.91 22.71 17.70
CA ALA A 232 11.17 23.04 18.34
C ALA A 232 11.79 21.72 18.78
N GLY A 233 12.89 21.33 18.13
CA GLY A 233 13.57 20.08 18.42
C GLY A 233 13.77 20.01 19.93
N ARG A 234 13.39 18.87 20.54
CA ARG A 234 13.75 18.61 21.93
C ARG A 234 15.27 18.64 22.00
N GLY A 235 15.81 19.81 22.35
CA GLY A 235 17.19 19.95 22.73
C GLY A 235 17.41 19.13 23.99
N ARG A 236 18.10 18.00 23.86
CA ARG A 236 19.32 17.67 24.59
C ARG A 236 19.87 16.35 24.09
#